data_AF-A0A927NW44-F1
#
_entry.id   AF-A0A927NW44-F1
#
_cell.length_a   1.000
_cell.length_b   1.000
_cell.length_c   1.000
_cell.angle_alpha   90.00
_cell.angle_beta   90.00
_cell.angle_gamma   90.00
#
_symmetry.space_group_name_H-M   'P 1'
#
loop_
_entity.id
_entity.type
_entity.pdbx_description
1 polymer ?
#
loop_
_entity_poly.entity_id
_entity_poly.type
_entity_poly.pdbx_seq_one_letter_code
_entity_poly.pdbx_strand_id
1 'polypeptide(L)'
;MKNKTKRILATAMCGILTVSSTVFLGSTEEVDEDLERAKELAKSIFVQVEEEQEQPYYYADYIKGLDGEEDYIIVGRHNASGYAVFERSEMELVEYSETGEMPIKNTNASYYAGPANYYVEENDEYKHIGSGEKVDKQKAKEKAKKVKEKIKKIKKDRKEKKEKEKEEKQQEQQKQVEQAQISGCRIIC
;
A
#
# COMPACT_ATOMS: atom_id res chain seq x y z
N MET A 1 -79.09 3.33 -53.55
CA MET A 1 -79.07 1.86 -53.64
C MET A 1 -77.75 1.35 -53.08
N LYS A 2 -77.88 0.42 -52.12
CA LYS A 2 -76.96 -0.61 -51.59
C LYS A 2 -75.47 -0.62 -52.01
N ASN A 3 -74.66 -0.83 -50.96
CA ASN A 3 -73.44 -1.64 -50.82
C ASN A 3 -72.14 -0.84 -50.63
N LYS A 4 -71.42 -0.89 -49.49
CA LYS A 4 -70.98 -1.96 -48.56
C LYS A 4 -69.45 -2.12 -48.66
N THR A 5 -68.78 -1.76 -47.55
CA THR A 5 -67.61 -2.43 -46.93
C THR A 5 -66.23 -2.35 -47.60
N LYS A 6 -65.24 -1.81 -46.85
CA LYS A 6 -64.03 -2.47 -46.30
C LYS A 6 -63.02 -1.37 -45.92
N ARG A 7 -62.73 -1.12 -44.63
CA ARG A 7 -61.86 -1.87 -43.69
C ARG A 7 -60.39 -1.42 -43.74
N ILE A 8 -59.93 -0.99 -42.56
CA ILE A 8 -58.58 -1.04 -41.97
C ILE A 8 -57.71 0.21 -42.18
N LEU A 9 -57.82 1.05 -41.15
CA LEU A 9 -56.88 2.05 -40.67
C LEU A 9 -55.55 1.35 -40.31
N ALA A 10 -54.47 1.63 -41.04
CA ALA A 10 -53.12 1.20 -40.69
C ALA A 10 -52.34 2.40 -40.15
N THR A 11 -52.39 2.57 -38.83
CA THR A 11 -51.57 3.52 -38.07
C THR A 11 -50.15 2.98 -38.00
N ALA A 12 -49.26 3.42 -38.90
CA ALA A 12 -47.84 3.15 -38.77
C ALA A 12 -47.20 4.26 -37.90
N MET A 13 -47.24 4.06 -36.58
CA MET A 13 -46.31 4.71 -35.67
C MET A 13 -44.90 4.21 -36.02
N CYS A 14 -44.13 4.99 -36.77
CA CYS A 14 -42.69 4.81 -36.78
C CYS A 14 -42.16 5.61 -35.59
N GLY A 15 -41.93 4.87 -34.50
CA GLY A 15 -41.41 5.41 -33.25
C GLY A 15 -40.10 6.15 -33.47
N ILE A 16 -40.07 7.39 -33.00
CA ILE A 16 -38.85 8.11 -32.71
C ILE A 16 -38.13 7.29 -31.64
N LEU A 17 -37.20 6.45 -32.05
CA LEU A 17 -36.19 5.90 -31.17
C LEU A 17 -35.29 7.07 -30.78
N THR A 18 -35.69 7.80 -29.74
CA THR A 18 -34.77 8.59 -28.95
C THR A 18 -33.79 7.59 -28.34
N VAL A 19 -32.66 7.41 -29.00
CA VAL A 19 -31.47 6.85 -28.37
C VAL A 19 -31.14 7.84 -27.27
N SER A 20 -31.63 7.56 -26.07
CA SER A 20 -31.13 8.17 -24.84
C SER A 20 -29.68 7.71 -24.76
N SER A 21 -28.77 8.49 -25.34
CA SER A 21 -27.36 8.42 -25.01
C SER A 21 -27.26 8.83 -23.55
N THR A 22 -27.43 7.84 -22.67
CA THR A 22 -26.97 7.93 -21.30
C THR A 22 -25.49 8.23 -21.39
N VAL A 23 -25.15 9.50 -21.22
CA VAL A 23 -23.79 9.93 -20.94
C VAL A 23 -23.45 9.26 -19.62
N PHE A 24 -22.84 8.07 -19.70
CA PHE A 24 -22.21 7.43 -18.56
C PHE A 24 -21.02 8.33 -18.23
N LEU A 25 -21.24 9.33 -17.37
CA LEU A 25 -20.18 9.98 -16.61
C LEU A 25 -19.59 8.87 -15.73
N GLY A 26 -18.69 8.07 -16.31
CA GLY A 26 -17.78 7.27 -15.55
C GLY A 26 -16.93 8.24 -14.75
N SER A 27 -17.21 8.37 -13.45
CA SER A 27 -16.22 8.85 -12.51
C SER A 27 -15.03 7.92 -12.68
N THR A 28 -13.97 8.39 -13.34
CA THR A 28 -12.69 7.73 -13.26
C THR A 28 -12.29 7.78 -11.80
N GLU A 29 -12.47 6.68 -11.07
CA GLU A 29 -11.84 6.54 -9.76
C GLU A 29 -10.35 6.75 -9.98
N GLU A 30 -9.82 7.85 -9.43
CA GLU A 30 -8.37 8.04 -9.39
C GLU A 30 -7.82 6.91 -8.53
N VAL A 31 -7.19 5.95 -9.21
CA VAL A 31 -6.52 4.84 -8.55
C VAL A 31 -5.30 5.42 -7.85
N ASP A 32 -5.29 5.35 -6.51
CA ASP A 32 -4.14 5.78 -5.73
C ASP A 32 -2.99 4.76 -5.90
N GLU A 33 -1.96 5.17 -6.63
CA GLU A 33 -0.80 4.34 -6.98
C GLU A 33 -0.08 3.79 -5.74
N ASP A 34 -0.04 4.55 -4.64
CA ASP A 34 0.64 4.14 -3.41
C ASP A 34 -0.10 2.98 -2.73
N LEU A 35 -1.44 3.07 -2.66
CA LEU A 35 -2.28 2.02 -2.08
C LEU A 35 -2.24 0.73 -2.91
N GLU A 36 -2.31 0.83 -4.24
CA GLU A 36 -2.20 -0.34 -5.11
C GLU A 36 -0.82 -1.00 -5.02
N ARG A 37 0.25 -0.19 -4.98
CA ARG A 37 1.61 -0.72 -4.79
C ARG A 37 1.75 -1.45 -3.46
N ALA A 38 1.19 -0.90 -2.37
CA ALA A 38 1.21 -1.56 -1.07
C ALA A 38 0.44 -2.89 -1.09
N LYS A 39 -0.71 -2.96 -1.78
CA LYS A 39 -1.47 -4.21 -1.97
C LYS A 39 -0.65 -5.25 -2.73
N GLU A 40 0.00 -4.88 -3.83
CA GLU A 40 0.85 -5.79 -4.60
C GLU A 40 2.02 -6.33 -3.78
N LEU A 41 2.67 -5.48 -2.98
CA LEU A 41 3.72 -5.94 -2.06
C LEU A 41 3.17 -6.89 -0.99
N ALA A 42 2.00 -6.58 -0.44
CA ALA A 42 1.35 -7.41 0.56
C ALA A 42 1.01 -8.81 0.03
N LYS A 43 0.63 -8.96 -1.24
CA LYS A 43 0.41 -10.27 -1.88
C LYS A 43 1.64 -11.19 -1.81
N SER A 44 2.85 -10.63 -1.84
CA SER A 44 4.08 -11.43 -1.71
C SER A 44 4.38 -11.86 -0.27
N ILE A 45 3.79 -11.18 0.71
CA ILE A 45 3.98 -11.44 2.15
C ILE A 45 3.00 -12.51 2.62
N PHE A 46 1.72 -12.37 2.24
CA PHE A 46 0.71 -13.36 2.55
C PHE A 46 0.89 -14.55 1.62
N VAL A 47 1.56 -15.59 2.11
CA VAL A 47 1.74 -16.86 1.37
C VAL A 47 0.38 -17.33 0.88
N GLN A 48 0.32 -17.71 -0.40
CA GLN A 48 -0.88 -18.18 -1.09
C GLN A 48 -1.49 -19.36 -0.32
N VAL A 49 -2.47 -19.09 0.53
CA VAL A 49 -3.46 -20.09 0.89
C VAL A 49 -4.36 -20.17 -0.33
N GLU A 50 -4.05 -21.11 -1.22
CA GLU A 50 -4.96 -21.57 -2.27
C GLU A 50 -6.17 -22.23 -1.58
N GLU A 51 -7.10 -21.42 -1.09
CA GLU A 51 -8.47 -21.89 -0.94
C GLU A 51 -9.22 -21.48 -2.20
N GLU A 52 -9.91 -22.44 -2.81
CA GLU A 52 -10.71 -22.34 -4.04
C GLU A 52 -11.90 -21.34 -3.96
N GLN A 53 -11.85 -20.38 -3.04
CA GLN A 53 -12.87 -19.37 -2.83
C GLN A 53 -12.28 -18.00 -3.17
N GLU A 54 -13.08 -17.20 -3.89
CA GLU A 54 -12.84 -15.83 -4.36
C GLU A 54 -11.51 -15.18 -3.91
N GLN A 55 -10.66 -14.84 -4.89
CA GLN A 55 -9.38 -14.14 -4.71
C GLN A 55 -9.39 -13.19 -3.50
N PRO A 56 -8.46 -13.33 -2.53
CA PRO A 56 -8.47 -12.51 -1.33
C PRO A 56 -8.41 -11.03 -1.74
N TYR A 57 -9.50 -10.31 -1.46
CA TYR A 57 -9.56 -8.88 -1.68
C TYR A 57 -8.74 -8.17 -0.60
N TYR A 58 -7.83 -7.29 -1.00
CA TYR A 58 -7.02 -6.50 -0.08
C TYR A 58 -7.64 -5.12 0.08
N TYR A 59 -7.92 -4.75 1.32
CA TYR A 59 -8.19 -3.36 1.69
C TYR A 59 -6.87 -2.69 2.03
N ALA A 60 -6.69 -1.45 1.61
CA ALA A 60 -5.56 -0.62 2.02
C ALA A 60 -6.06 0.77 2.38
N ASP A 61 -5.44 1.37 3.39
CA ASP A 61 -5.77 2.72 3.83
C ASP A 61 -4.54 3.42 4.41
N TYR A 62 -4.58 4.74 4.43
CA TYR A 62 -3.56 5.56 5.04
C TYR A 62 -3.69 5.55 6.56
N ILE A 63 -2.56 5.45 7.25
CA ILE A 63 -2.48 5.66 8.69
C ILE A 63 -1.52 6.80 8.99
N LYS A 64 -1.92 7.63 9.95
CA LYS A 64 -1.12 8.76 10.39
C LYS A 64 -0.02 8.33 11.34
N GLY A 65 1.18 8.89 11.20
CA GLY A 65 2.14 8.94 12.29
C GLY A 65 1.62 9.83 13.42
N LEU A 66 2.20 9.72 14.62
CA LEU A 66 1.80 10.56 15.76
C LEU A 66 1.99 12.07 15.54
N ASP A 67 2.76 12.49 14.53
CA ASP A 67 2.83 13.90 14.09
C ASP A 67 1.59 14.38 13.33
N GLY A 68 0.79 13.45 12.81
CA GLY A 68 -0.46 13.70 12.08
C GLY A 68 -0.33 13.54 10.57
N GLU A 69 0.87 13.26 10.06
CA GLU A 69 1.14 13.03 8.64
C GLU A 69 0.81 11.58 8.25
N GLU A 70 0.36 11.35 7.02
CA GLU A 70 0.04 10.01 6.49
C GLU A 70 1.30 9.29 5.99
N ASP A 71 2.20 8.97 6.91
CA ASP A 71 3.49 8.32 6.58
C ASP A 71 3.37 6.81 6.37
N TYR A 72 2.22 6.19 6.68
CA TYR A 72 2.07 4.75 6.69
C TYR A 72 0.85 4.31 5.88
N ILE A 73 0.94 3.10 5.33
CA ILE A 73 -0.17 2.42 4.67
C ILE A 73 -0.37 1.09 5.38
N ILE A 74 -1.61 0.81 5.79
CA ILE A 74 -1.99 -0.51 6.28
C ILE A 74 -2.70 -1.27 5.17
N VAL A 75 -2.40 -2.55 5.07
CA VAL A 75 -3.06 -3.48 4.16
C VAL A 75 -3.61 -4.63 4.96
N GLY A 76 -4.90 -4.92 4.81
CA GLY A 76 -5.58 -6.05 5.46
C GLY A 76 -6.21 -6.99 4.44
N ARG A 77 -6.37 -8.26 4.83
CA ARG A 77 -7.11 -9.25 4.03
C ARG A 77 -8.61 -9.17 4.34
N HIS A 78 -9.45 -9.05 3.31
CA HIS A 78 -10.89 -9.12 3.49
C HIS A 78 -11.31 -10.56 3.86
N ASN A 79 -12.20 -10.70 4.84
CA ASN A 79 -12.70 -11.98 5.35
C ASN A 79 -11.61 -12.98 5.83
N ALA A 80 -10.38 -12.52 6.03
CA ALA A 80 -9.30 -13.32 6.59
C ALA A 80 -8.54 -12.51 7.65
N SER A 81 -7.81 -13.22 8.52
CA SER A 81 -6.92 -12.57 9.47
C SER A 81 -5.66 -12.03 8.77
N GLY A 82 -4.89 -11.20 9.44
CA GLY A 82 -3.60 -10.74 8.97
C GLY A 82 -3.62 -9.37 8.31
N TYR A 83 -2.51 -8.67 8.51
CA TYR A 83 -2.28 -7.32 8.02
C TYR A 83 -0.78 -7.07 7.82
N ALA A 84 -0.47 -6.06 7.01
CA ALA A 84 0.87 -5.54 6.81
C ALA A 84 0.83 -4.02 6.91
N VAL A 85 1.86 -3.42 7.49
CA VAL A 85 2.04 -1.97 7.55
C VAL A 85 3.31 -1.61 6.81
N PHE A 86 3.22 -0.64 5.92
CA PHE A 86 4.32 -0.13 5.12
C PHE A 86 4.59 1.33 5.49
N GLU A 87 5.87 1.71 5.53
CA GLU A 87 6.22 3.12 5.42
C GLU A 87 5.95 3.56 3.98
N ARG A 88 5.10 4.58 3.80
CA ARG A 88 4.68 5.10 2.50
C ARG A 88 5.85 5.55 1.63
N SER A 89 6.81 6.27 2.20
CA SER A 89 7.84 6.97 1.41
C SER A 89 8.80 6.01 0.67
N GLU A 90 9.11 4.87 1.29
CA GLU A 90 10.03 3.87 0.73
C GLU A 90 9.32 2.56 0.34
N MET A 91 8.03 2.43 0.66
CA MET A 91 7.27 1.17 0.59
C MET A 91 7.97 0.04 1.35
N GLU A 92 8.61 0.38 2.47
CA GLU A 92 9.31 -0.57 3.33
C GLU A 92 8.31 -1.22 4.30
N LEU A 93 8.31 -2.56 4.36
CA LEU A 93 7.51 -3.30 5.34
C LEU A 93 8.04 -3.00 6.76
N VAL A 94 7.19 -2.41 7.61
CA VAL A 94 7.57 -2.05 8.99
C VAL A 94 6.95 -2.98 10.04
N GLU A 95 5.82 -3.62 9.71
CA GLU A 95 5.14 -4.58 10.57
C GLU A 95 4.27 -5.51 9.73
N TYR A 96 4.13 -6.76 10.17
CA TYR A 96 3.13 -7.66 9.61
C TYR A 96 2.65 -8.65 10.67
N SER A 97 1.45 -9.17 10.45
CA SER A 97 0.93 -10.32 11.16
C SER A 97 0.15 -11.18 10.17
N GLU A 98 0.41 -12.48 10.15
CA GLU A 98 -0.30 -13.41 9.27
C GLU A 98 -1.66 -13.80 9.86
N THR A 99 -1.74 -13.92 11.19
CA THR A 99 -2.92 -14.43 11.91
C THR A 99 -3.58 -13.39 12.81
N GLY A 100 -2.95 -12.24 13.02
CA GLY A 100 -3.48 -11.17 13.87
C GLY A 100 -4.63 -10.41 13.21
N GLU A 101 -5.59 -9.95 13.99
CA GLU A 101 -6.59 -9.02 13.49
C GLU A 101 -5.98 -7.66 13.21
N MET A 102 -6.45 -7.02 12.15
CA MET A 102 -6.07 -5.67 11.83
C MET A 102 -6.55 -4.72 12.95
N PRO A 103 -5.64 -3.97 13.59
CA PRO A 103 -5.94 -3.20 14.80
C PRO A 103 -6.78 -1.96 14.53
N ILE A 104 -6.85 -1.51 13.28
CA ILE A 104 -7.59 -0.33 12.84
C ILE A 104 -8.48 -0.75 11.68
N LYS A 105 -9.80 -0.62 11.85
CA LYS A 105 -10.79 -0.88 10.80
C LYS A 105 -11.49 0.44 10.48
N ASN A 106 -11.17 1.06 9.34
CA ASN A 106 -11.92 2.19 8.77
C ASN A 106 -12.22 3.36 9.75
N THR A 107 -11.21 3.83 10.46
CA THR A 107 -11.36 5.01 11.34
C THR A 107 -10.41 6.12 10.92
N ASN A 108 -10.97 7.24 10.43
CA ASN A 108 -10.26 8.44 9.95
C ASN A 108 -9.32 9.11 10.99
N ALA A 109 -9.34 8.66 12.25
CA ALA A 109 -8.59 9.21 13.38
C ALA A 109 -7.63 8.19 14.02
N SER A 110 -7.00 7.35 13.21
CA SER A 110 -6.11 6.30 13.69
C SER A 110 -4.64 6.65 13.47
N TYR A 111 -3.82 6.32 14.46
CA TYR A 111 -2.42 6.70 14.52
C TYR A 111 -1.53 5.49 14.78
N TYR A 112 -0.40 5.45 14.08
CA TYR A 112 0.65 4.44 14.22
C TYR A 112 1.89 5.02 14.89
N ALA A 113 2.38 4.35 15.93
CA ALA A 113 3.61 4.72 16.62
C ALA A 113 4.66 3.60 16.60
N GLY A 114 4.50 2.60 15.73
CA GLY A 114 5.38 1.45 15.60
C GLY A 114 4.70 0.12 15.95
N PRO A 115 5.48 -0.98 15.91
CA PRO A 115 4.95 -2.34 16.09
C PRO A 115 4.02 -2.49 17.28
N ALA A 116 2.82 -3.02 17.06
CA ALA A 116 1.77 -3.19 18.08
C ALA A 116 1.31 -1.91 18.80
N ASN A 117 1.73 -0.72 18.36
CA ASN A 117 1.45 0.56 18.99
C ASN A 117 0.49 1.40 18.13
N TYR A 118 -0.80 1.20 18.36
CA TYR A 118 -1.88 1.86 17.61
C TYR A 118 -2.74 2.71 18.53
N TYR A 119 -3.14 3.88 18.06
CA TYR A 119 -3.86 4.87 18.86
C TYR A 119 -5.07 5.43 18.12
N VAL A 120 -6.07 5.82 18.90
CA VAL A 120 -7.17 6.68 18.46
C VAL A 120 -7.06 8.03 19.16
N GLU A 121 -7.46 9.09 18.48
CA GLU A 121 -7.55 10.40 19.09
C GLU A 121 -8.90 10.57 19.81
N GLU A 122 -8.85 10.84 21.12
CA GLU A 122 -10.01 11.10 21.97
C GLU A 122 -9.70 12.29 22.90
N ASN A 123 -10.47 13.39 22.81
CA ASN A 123 -10.37 14.55 23.71
C ASN A 123 -8.93 15.12 23.84
N ASP A 124 -8.27 15.41 22.71
CA ASP A 124 -6.88 15.90 22.64
C ASP A 124 -5.80 14.95 23.19
N GLU A 125 -6.14 13.69 23.44
CA GLU A 125 -5.23 12.64 23.87
C GLU A 125 -5.16 11.52 22.82
N TYR A 126 -4.01 10.85 22.73
CA TYR A 126 -3.89 9.59 22.03
C TYR A 126 -4.13 8.44 22.99
N LYS A 127 -5.17 7.66 22.74
CA LYS A 127 -5.51 6.48 23.52
C LYS A 127 -5.08 5.23 22.76
N HIS A 128 -4.25 4.41 23.40
CA HIS A 128 -3.76 3.16 22.84
C HIS A 128 -4.91 2.15 22.69
N ILE A 129 -5.05 1.53 21.52
CA ILE A 129 -6.19 0.65 21.18
C ILE A 129 -6.16 -0.63 22.03
N GLY A 130 -4.98 -1.19 22.31
CA GLY A 130 -4.86 -2.46 23.05
C GLY A 130 -4.94 -2.33 24.57
N SER A 131 -4.35 -1.27 25.14
CA SER A 131 -4.23 -1.09 26.60
C SER A 131 -5.19 -0.05 27.17
N GLY A 132 -5.75 0.83 26.34
CA GLY A 132 -6.54 1.98 26.79
C GLY A 132 -5.72 3.11 27.44
N GLU A 133 -4.40 2.97 27.54
CA GLU A 133 -3.52 4.00 28.09
C GLU A 133 -3.58 5.27 27.24
N LYS A 134 -3.56 6.42 27.90
CA LYS A 134 -3.62 7.73 27.24
C LYS A 134 -2.30 8.45 27.29
N VAL A 135 -1.98 9.13 26.19
CA VAL A 135 -0.79 9.94 26.04
C VAL A 135 -1.19 11.30 25.50
N ASP A 136 -0.71 12.34 26.15
CA ASP A 136 -0.86 13.72 25.68
C ASP A 136 -0.32 13.90 24.25
N LYS A 137 -1.12 14.54 23.39
CA LYS A 137 -0.83 14.70 21.96
C LYS A 137 0.47 15.46 21.71
N GLN A 138 0.76 16.51 22.48
CA GLN A 138 1.97 17.29 22.31
C GLN A 138 3.21 16.45 22.64
N LYS A 139 3.19 15.73 23.77
CA LYS A 139 4.29 14.84 24.16
C LYS A 139 4.51 13.70 23.15
N ALA A 140 3.43 13.13 22.62
CA ALA A 140 3.49 12.08 21.61
C ALA A 140 4.12 12.57 20.30
N LYS A 141 3.70 13.74 19.82
CA LYS A 141 4.25 14.42 18.63
C LYS A 141 5.75 14.68 18.76
N GLU A 142 6.17 15.23 19.90
CA GLU A 142 7.58 15.52 20.15
C GLU A 142 8.45 14.25 20.18
N LYS A 143 7.94 13.17 20.77
CA LYS A 143 8.64 11.88 20.78
C LYS A 143 8.75 11.29 19.37
N ALA A 144 7.65 11.31 18.61
CA ALA A 144 7.62 10.77 17.26
C ALA A 144 8.59 11.50 16.32
N LYS A 145 8.63 12.84 16.38
CA LYS A 145 9.59 13.64 15.62
C LYS A 145 11.05 13.24 15.91
N LYS A 146 11.40 13.11 17.21
CA LYS A 146 12.74 12.69 17.64
C LYS A 146 13.10 11.29 17.16
N VAL A 147 12.13 10.37 17.13
CA VAL A 147 12.34 9.00 16.62
C VAL A 147 12.55 9.01 15.11
N LYS A 148 11.71 9.72 14.35
CA LYS A 148 11.84 9.85 12.89
C LYS A 148 13.22 10.42 12.50
N GLU A 149 13.68 11.46 13.18
CA GLU A 149 15.02 12.04 12.93
C GLU A 149 16.15 11.02 13.18
N LYS A 150 16.05 10.23 14.25
CA LYS A 150 17.03 9.16 14.52
C LYS A 150 17.00 8.07 13.46
N ILE A 151 15.82 7.63 13.04
CA ILE A 151 15.67 6.61 11.99
C ILE A 151 16.26 7.10 10.68
N LYS A 152 15.96 8.35 10.27
CA LYS A 152 16.53 8.97 9.06
C LYS A 152 18.07 8.95 9.08
N LYS A 153 18.66 9.26 10.24
CA LYS A 153 20.12 9.18 10.40
C LYS A 153 20.65 7.76 10.24
N ILE A 154 20.03 6.77 10.89
CA ILE A 154 20.43 5.36 10.79
C ILE A 154 20.29 4.85 9.35
N LYS A 155 19.20 5.19 8.64
CA LYS A 155 18.98 4.81 7.24
C LYS A 155 20.10 5.37 6.35
N LYS A 156 20.45 6.65 6.53
CA LYS A 156 21.54 7.30 5.81
C LYS A 156 22.88 6.59 6.05
N ASP A 157 23.23 6.35 7.32
CA ASP A 157 24.48 5.69 7.70
C ASP A 157 24.57 4.26 7.11
N ARG A 158 23.46 3.52 7.09
CA ARG A 158 23.38 2.18 6.48
C ARG A 158 23.56 2.21 4.96
N LYS A 159 23.00 3.21 4.28
CA LYS A 159 23.13 3.36 2.82
C LYS A 159 24.58 3.66 2.44
N GLU A 160 25.20 4.62 3.12
CA GLU A 160 26.61 4.95 2.90
C GLU A 160 27.55 3.76 3.16
N LYS A 161 27.25 2.96 4.19
CA LYS A 161 28.02 1.73 4.47
C LYS A 161 27.86 0.69 3.36
N LYS A 162 26.65 0.45 2.87
CA LYS A 162 26.38 -0.50 1.77
C LYS A 162 27.05 -0.07 0.46
N GLU A 163 27.13 1.23 0.19
CA GLU A 163 27.81 1.77 -0.99
C GLU A 163 29.33 1.53 -0.90
N LYS A 164 29.94 1.85 0.25
CA LYS A 164 31.37 1.56 0.48
C LYS A 164 31.71 0.08 0.37
N GLU A 165 30.91 -0.80 0.97
CA GLU A 165 31.12 -2.25 0.88
C GLU A 165 30.98 -2.77 -0.57
N LYS A 166 30.13 -2.16 -1.40
CA LYS A 166 30.02 -2.52 -2.83
C LYS A 166 31.24 -2.06 -3.62
N GLU A 167 31.73 -0.85 -3.37
CA GLU A 167 32.95 -0.31 -4.02
C GLU A 167 34.19 -1.15 -3.67
N GLU A 168 34.36 -1.50 -2.39
CA GLU A 168 35.47 -2.36 -1.94
C GLU A 168 35.44 -3.73 -2.63
N LYS A 169 34.27 -4.37 -2.70
CA LYS A 169 34.10 -5.66 -3.38
C LYS A 169 34.40 -5.57 -4.88
N GLN A 170 33.99 -4.49 -5.55
CA GLN A 170 34.31 -4.29 -6.97
C GLN A 170 35.80 -4.10 -7.22
N GLN A 171 36.48 -3.31 -6.37
CA GLN A 171 37.92 -3.10 -6.46
C GLN A 171 38.71 -4.39 -6.21
N GLU A 172 38.30 -5.20 -5.24
CA GLU A 172 38.93 -6.49 -4.97
C GLU A 172 38.76 -7.46 -6.15
N GLN A 173 37.56 -7.52 -6.73
CA GLN A 173 37.29 -8.36 -7.90
C GLN A 173 38.12 -7.93 -9.12
N GLN A 174 38.28 -6.62 -9.37
CA GLN A 174 39.13 -6.11 -10.45
C GLN A 174 40.60 -6.50 -10.26
N LYS A 175 41.13 -6.38 -9.04
CA LYS A 175 42.51 -6.80 -8.73
C LYS A 175 42.73 -8.29 -8.96
N GLN A 176 41.76 -9.14 -8.60
CA GLN A 176 41.85 -10.58 -8.83
C GLN A 176 41.87 -10.93 -10.34
N VAL A 177 41.05 -10.24 -11.15
CA VAL A 177 41.04 -10.43 -12.61
C VAL A 177 42.37 -10.02 -13.23
N GLU A 178 42.95 -8.89 -12.82
CA GLU A 178 44.24 -8.41 -13.33
C GLU A 178 45.39 -9.36 -12.98
N GLN A 179 45.42 -9.89 -11.75
CA GLN A 179 46.41 -10.89 -11.34
C GLN A 179 46.32 -12.19 -12.13
N ALA A 180 45.10 -12.65 -12.45
CA ALA A 180 44.89 -13.85 -13.27
C ALA A 180 45.35 -13.66 -14.73
N GLN A 181 45.19 -12.46 -15.30
CA GLN A 181 45.66 -12.15 -16.65
C GLN A 181 47.20 -12.13 -16.73
N ILE A 182 47.87 -11.58 -15.70
CA ILE A 182 49.34 -11.56 -15.63
C ILE A 182 49.92 -12.97 -15.48
N SER A 183 49.28 -13.84 -14.69
CA SER A 183 49.75 -15.23 -14.49
C SER A 183 49.51 -16.12 -15.72
N GLY A 184 48.39 -15.94 -16.42
CA GLY A 184 48.07 -16.67 -17.66
C GLY A 184 49.03 -16.37 -18.82
N CYS A 185 49.54 -15.14 -18.92
CA CYS A 185 50.49 -14.75 -19.97
C CYS A 185 51.90 -15.37 -19.80
N ARG A 186 52.26 -15.84 -18.59
CA ARG A 186 53.59 -16.44 -18.32
C ARG A 186 53.73 -17.91 -18.73
N ILE A 187 52.66 -18.58 -19.12
CA ILE A 187 52.67 -20.03 -19.44
C ILE A 187 52.91 -20.30 -20.94
N ILE A 188 52.93 -19.27 -21.80
CA ILE A 188 52.98 -19.40 -23.27
C ILE A 188 54.32 -18.92 -23.89
N CYS A 189 55.37 -18.69 -23.09
CA CYS A 189 56.72 -18.36 -23.58
C CYS A 189 57.70 -19.46 -23.18
#